data_AF-A0A6L5NZD7-F1
#
_entry.id   AF-A0A6L5NZD7-F1
#
_cell.length_a   1.000
_cell.length_b   1.000
_cell.length_c   1.000
_cell.angle_alpha   90.00
_cell.angle_beta   90.00
_cell.angle_gamma   90.00
#
_symmetry.space_group_name_H-M   'P 1'
#
loop_
_entity.id
_entity.type
_entity.pdbx_description
1 polymer ?
#
loop_
_entity_poly.entity_id
_entity_poly.type
_entity_poly.pdbx_seq_one_letter_code
_entity_poly.pdbx_strand_id
1 'polypeptide(L)'
;MDEQTNTILGLILAVIMGIVTWATISKREQQLDDPDDDSVIYLDQLIEKSCLQPNGKYLLRVLRQSGNLQKDDQVFNSHEAAIKNAITTFKRAKIDCAYVTKNTEVEFFFRRPYHHHGGSTEGKKVGSVEIYKIE
;
A
#
# COMPACT_ATOMS: atom_id res chain seq x y z
N MET A 1 -7.99 -41.38 35.09
CA MET A 1 -8.45 -40.96 33.76
C MET A 1 -8.17 -42.13 32.84
N ASP A 2 -9.23 -42.79 32.42
CA ASP A 2 -9.22 -43.95 31.54
C ASP A 2 -8.86 -43.55 30.10
N GLU A 3 -8.32 -44.51 29.35
CA GLU A 3 -7.82 -44.32 27.99
C GLU A 3 -8.89 -43.78 27.03
N GLN A 4 -10.16 -44.15 27.26
CA GLN A 4 -11.30 -43.62 26.50
C GLN A 4 -11.52 -42.12 26.76
N THR A 5 -11.46 -41.66 28.01
CA THR A 5 -11.60 -40.23 28.34
C THR A 5 -10.48 -39.40 27.70
N ASN A 6 -9.24 -39.89 27.68
CA ASN A 6 -8.12 -39.18 27.03
C ASN A 6 -8.31 -39.09 25.51
N THR A 7 -8.83 -40.15 24.90
CA THR A 7 -9.10 -40.21 23.46
C THR A 7 -10.21 -39.24 23.07
N ILE A 8 -11.30 -39.19 23.84
CA ILE A 8 -12.41 -38.25 23.63
C ILE A 8 -11.94 -36.80 23.81
N LEU A 9 -11.15 -36.51 24.86
CA LEU A 9 -10.61 -35.17 25.08
C LEU A 9 -9.72 -34.72 23.90
N GLY A 10 -8.84 -35.61 23.42
CA GLY A 10 -7.95 -35.32 22.30
C GLY A 10 -8.70 -35.00 21.01
N LEU A 11 -9.78 -35.74 20.71
CA LEU A 11 -10.62 -35.50 19.54
C LEU A 11 -11.36 -34.16 19.63
N ILE A 12 -11.91 -33.81 20.79
CA ILE A 12 -12.57 -32.51 21.01
C ILE A 12 -11.58 -31.36 20.78
N LEU A 13 -10.36 -31.48 21.32
CA LEU A 13 -9.32 -30.47 21.17
C LEU A 13 -8.85 -30.31 19.72
N ALA A 14 -8.74 -31.42 18.98
CA ALA A 14 -8.39 -31.41 17.56
C ALA A 14 -9.47 -30.73 16.69
N VAL A 15 -10.75 -30.97 16.98
CA VAL A 15 -11.87 -30.32 16.28
C VAL A 15 -11.88 -28.81 16.55
N ILE A 16 -11.69 -28.39 17.81
CA ILE A 16 -11.61 -26.96 18.16
C ILE A 16 -10.42 -26.28 17.47
N MET A 17 -9.24 -26.91 17.48
CA MET A 17 -8.08 -26.39 16.76
C MET A 17 -8.32 -26.31 15.25
N GLY A 18 -9.00 -27.30 14.67
CA GLY A 18 -9.40 -27.29 13.26
C GLY A 18 -10.31 -26.09 12.92
N ILE A 19 -11.33 -25.83 13.75
CA ILE A 19 -12.25 -24.69 13.57
C ILE A 19 -11.50 -23.36 13.71
N VAL A 20 -10.61 -23.21 14.69
CA VAL A 20 -9.82 -21.99 14.89
C VAL A 20 -8.84 -21.76 13.75
N THR A 21 -8.18 -22.82 13.28
CA THR A 21 -7.24 -22.75 12.15
C THR A 21 -7.98 -22.42 10.85
N TRP A 22 -9.15 -23.04 10.62
CA TRP A 22 -9.98 -22.71 9.47
C TRP A 22 -10.52 -21.28 9.54
N ALA A 23 -11.00 -20.82 10.70
CA ALA A 23 -11.48 -19.43 10.88
C ALA A 23 -10.35 -18.40 10.69
N THR A 24 -9.13 -18.71 11.11
CA THR A 24 -7.97 -17.81 10.91
C THR A 24 -7.47 -17.81 9.47
N ILE A 25 -7.50 -18.95 8.76
CA ILE A 25 -7.20 -19.03 7.33
C ILE A 25 -8.30 -18.33 6.52
N SER A 26 -9.57 -18.55 6.85
CA SER A 26 -10.71 -17.94 6.16
C SER A 26 -10.75 -16.42 6.36
N LYS A 27 -10.35 -15.91 7.54
CA LYS A 27 -10.10 -14.46 7.73
C LYS A 27 -8.91 -13.93 6.92
N ARG A 28 -7.87 -14.74 6.68
CA ARG A 28 -6.74 -14.36 5.82
C ARG A 28 -7.11 -14.38 4.34
N GLU A 29 -7.94 -15.33 3.92
CA GLU A 29 -8.51 -15.37 2.56
C GLU A 29 -9.47 -14.19 2.33
N GLN A 30 -10.32 -13.83 3.30
CA GLN A 30 -11.13 -12.60 3.23
C GLN A 30 -10.32 -11.29 3.24
N GLN A 31 -9.07 -11.32 3.71
CA GLN A 31 -8.14 -10.18 3.58
C GLN A 31 -7.34 -10.20 2.27
N LEU A 32 -7.39 -11.30 1.51
CA LEU A 32 -6.76 -11.46 0.20
C LEU A 32 -7.76 -11.28 -0.95
N ASP A 33 -9.03 -11.57 -0.71
CA ASP A 33 -10.17 -11.33 -1.60
C ASP A 33 -10.98 -10.10 -1.12
N ASP A 34 -10.38 -8.91 -1.20
CA ASP A 34 -11.18 -7.68 -1.26
C ASP A 34 -11.33 -7.26 -2.74
N PRO A 35 -12.30 -7.85 -3.48
CA PRO A 35 -12.56 -7.51 -4.88
C PRO A 35 -13.20 -6.12 -5.07
N ASP A 36 -13.45 -5.37 -3.99
CA ASP A 36 -14.08 -4.04 -4.00
C ASP A 36 -13.11 -2.89 -3.71
N ASP A 37 -11.80 -3.16 -3.64
CA ASP A 37 -10.79 -2.12 -3.40
C ASP A 37 -10.43 -1.37 -4.71
N ASP A 38 -11.38 -0.58 -5.22
CA ASP A 38 -11.28 0.35 -6.37
C ASP A 38 -10.20 1.46 -6.21
N SER A 39 -9.40 1.38 -5.15
CA SER A 39 -8.37 2.35 -4.78
C SER A 39 -7.00 2.05 -5.40
N VAL A 40 -6.82 0.87 -6.00
CA VAL A 40 -5.60 0.49 -6.72
C VAL A 40 -5.72 0.92 -8.17
N ILE A 41 -5.06 2.03 -8.50
CA ILE A 41 -5.05 2.59 -9.86
C ILE A 41 -3.70 2.37 -10.53
N TYR A 42 -3.72 2.23 -11.85
CA TYR A 42 -2.50 2.18 -12.63
C TYR A 42 -1.78 3.53 -12.61
N LEU A 43 -0.45 3.52 -12.73
CA LEU A 43 0.34 4.74 -12.62
C LEU A 43 0.01 5.80 -13.70
N ASP A 44 -0.43 5.37 -14.87
CA ASP A 44 -0.86 6.25 -15.96
C ASP A 44 -2.17 6.98 -15.62
N GLN A 45 -3.04 6.38 -14.81
CA GLN A 45 -4.30 6.96 -14.35
C GLN A 45 -4.12 7.98 -13.21
N LEU A 46 -2.96 8.03 -12.55
CA LEU A 46 -2.72 8.91 -11.40
C LEU A 46 -2.89 10.41 -11.73
N ILE A 47 -2.53 10.82 -12.96
CA ILE A 47 -2.66 12.22 -13.38
C ILE A 47 -4.14 12.59 -13.52
N GLU A 48 -4.92 11.72 -14.17
CA GLU A 48 -6.35 11.94 -14.42
C GLU A 48 -7.19 11.85 -13.14
N LYS A 49 -6.84 10.94 -12.23
CA LYS A 49 -7.57 10.70 -10.98
C LYS A 49 -7.20 11.69 -9.88
N SER A 50 -6.14 12.48 -10.03
CA SER A 50 -5.71 13.46 -9.03
C SER A 50 -6.72 14.61 -8.94
N CYS A 51 -7.18 14.91 -7.72
CA CYS A 51 -8.00 16.07 -7.42
C CYS A 51 -7.18 17.34 -7.11
N LEU A 52 -5.84 17.28 -7.13
CA LEU A 52 -5.00 18.45 -6.90
C LEU A 52 -5.41 19.59 -7.83
N GLN A 53 -5.58 20.77 -7.25
CA GLN A 53 -5.83 21.99 -8.03
C GLN A 53 -4.70 22.17 -9.06
N PRO A 54 -4.96 22.80 -10.22
CA PRO A 54 -3.96 22.92 -11.27
C PRO A 54 -2.89 23.99 -11.00
N ASN A 55 -3.24 25.01 -10.21
CA ASN A 55 -2.41 26.18 -9.98
C ASN A 55 -1.76 26.09 -8.59
N GLY A 56 -0.45 26.30 -8.54
CA GLY A 56 0.28 26.38 -7.28
C GLY A 56 1.70 25.84 -7.33
N LYS A 57 2.32 25.77 -6.15
CA LYS A 57 3.54 24.99 -5.93
C LYS A 57 3.22 23.73 -5.16
N TYR A 58 3.95 22.67 -5.48
CA TYR A 58 3.73 21.33 -4.94
C TYR A 58 5.02 20.78 -4.36
N LEU A 59 4.96 20.33 -3.11
CA LEU A 59 6.01 19.57 -2.46
C LEU A 59 5.77 18.08 -2.73
N LEU A 60 6.71 17.42 -3.36
CA LEU A 60 6.76 15.98 -3.53
C LEU A 60 7.69 15.38 -2.48
N ARG A 61 7.12 14.53 -1.63
CA ARG A 61 7.84 13.72 -0.66
C ARG A 61 7.77 12.26 -1.05
N VAL A 62 8.93 11.60 -1.09
CA VAL A 62 9.01 10.16 -1.38
C VAL A 62 9.51 9.44 -0.14
N LEU A 63 8.71 8.52 0.37
CA LEU A 63 9.00 7.75 1.57
C LEU A 63 9.37 6.31 1.21
N ARG A 64 10.25 5.72 2.03
CA ARG A 64 10.59 4.31 2.01
C ARG A 64 9.49 3.47 2.65
N GLN A 65 9.50 2.17 2.40
CA GLN A 65 8.65 1.20 3.10
C GLN A 65 8.82 1.25 4.63
N SER A 66 9.99 1.67 5.12
CA SER A 66 10.25 1.85 6.55
C SER A 66 9.71 3.16 7.12
N GLY A 67 9.11 4.04 6.30
CA GLY A 67 8.63 5.36 6.69
C GLY A 67 9.67 6.49 6.64
N ASN A 68 10.94 6.18 6.36
CA ASN A 68 11.99 7.20 6.22
C ASN A 68 11.93 7.88 4.86
N LEU A 69 12.38 9.14 4.77
CA LEU A 69 12.59 9.81 3.48
C LEU A 69 13.51 8.98 2.59
N GLN A 70 13.09 8.77 1.33
CA GLN A 70 13.93 8.15 0.32
C GLN A 70 14.91 9.16 -0.26
N LYS A 71 14.44 10.39 -0.48
CA LYS A 71 15.16 11.54 -1.01
C LYS A 71 14.64 12.81 -0.36
N ASP A 72 15.40 13.89 -0.47
CA ASP A 72 14.95 15.22 -0.07
C ASP A 72 13.68 15.61 -0.82
N ASP A 73 12.85 16.40 -0.15
CA ASP A 73 11.60 16.89 -0.72
C ASP A 73 11.89 17.75 -1.96
N GLN A 74 11.11 17.52 -3.02
CA GLN A 74 11.26 18.24 -4.29
C GLN A 74 10.07 19.20 -4.47
N VAL A 75 10.35 20.42 -4.92
CA VAL A 75 9.30 21.41 -5.19
C VAL A 75 9.06 21.53 -6.69
N PHE A 76 7.79 21.53 -7.08
CA PHE A 76 7.34 21.66 -8.47
C PHE A 76 6.37 22.82 -8.61
N ASN A 77 6.39 23.50 -9.76
CA ASN A 77 5.47 24.61 -10.07
C ASN A 77 4.16 24.15 -10.74
N SER A 78 3.90 22.84 -10.77
CA SER A 78 2.71 22.24 -11.38
C SER A 78 2.45 20.88 -10.76
N HIS A 79 1.18 20.57 -10.50
CA HIS A 79 0.75 19.27 -9.97
C HIS A 79 1.15 18.13 -10.94
N GLU A 80 1.00 18.33 -12.26
CA GLU A 80 1.38 17.32 -13.24
C GLU A 80 2.86 16.97 -13.18
N ALA A 81 3.72 17.98 -12.99
CA ALA A 81 5.16 17.78 -12.89
C ALA A 81 5.52 16.95 -11.65
N ALA A 82 4.87 17.24 -10.51
CA ALA A 82 5.02 16.47 -9.29
C ALA A 82 4.56 15.01 -9.47
N ILE A 83 3.37 14.80 -10.05
CA ILE A 83 2.82 13.47 -10.29
C ILE A 83 3.67 12.68 -11.29
N LYS A 84 4.12 13.30 -12.40
CA LYS A 84 5.01 12.64 -13.39
C LYS A 84 6.34 12.21 -12.77
N ASN A 85 6.91 13.02 -11.89
CA ASN A 85 8.14 12.65 -11.15
C ASN A 85 7.88 11.48 -10.19
N ALA A 86 6.76 11.50 -9.48
CA ALA A 86 6.36 10.41 -8.62
C ALA A 86 6.12 9.09 -9.39
N ILE A 87 5.42 9.14 -10.52
CA ILE A 87 5.23 8.01 -11.45
C ILE A 87 6.59 7.47 -11.90
N THR A 88 7.52 8.35 -12.30
CA THR A 88 8.87 7.95 -12.73
C THR A 88 9.61 7.23 -11.60
N THR A 89 9.44 7.70 -10.35
CA THR A 89 10.04 7.07 -9.18
C THR A 89 9.46 5.68 -8.90
N PHE A 90 8.14 5.51 -9.01
CA PHE A 90 7.48 4.20 -8.88
C PHE A 90 7.88 3.25 -10.03
N LYS A 91 7.94 3.72 -11.27
CA LYS A 91 8.41 2.92 -12.43
C LYS A 91 9.85 2.43 -12.25
N ARG A 92 10.75 3.29 -11.76
CA ARG A 92 12.14 2.89 -11.41
C ARG A 92 12.18 1.84 -10.30
N ALA A 93 11.21 1.85 -9.40
CA ALA A 93 11.04 0.85 -8.35
C ALA A 93 10.38 -0.45 -8.84
N LYS A 94 9.99 -0.56 -10.13
CA LYS A 94 9.20 -1.65 -10.72
C LYS A 94 7.85 -1.84 -10.03
N ILE A 95 7.15 -0.73 -9.80
CA ILE A 95 5.79 -0.69 -9.29
C ILE A 95 4.91 -0.18 -10.43
N ASP A 96 3.87 -0.92 -10.80
CA ASP A 96 3.00 -0.58 -11.95
C ASP A 96 1.63 -0.02 -11.52
N CYS A 97 1.26 -0.21 -10.25
CA CYS A 97 0.01 0.26 -9.66
C CYS A 97 0.25 0.88 -8.28
N ALA A 98 -0.63 1.81 -7.91
CA ALA A 98 -0.57 2.54 -6.65
C ALA A 98 -1.93 2.53 -5.96
N TYR A 99 -1.91 2.37 -4.64
CA TYR A 99 -3.06 2.50 -3.76
C TYR A 99 -3.17 3.96 -3.32
N VAL A 100 -4.24 4.64 -3.73
CA VAL A 100 -4.50 6.03 -3.31
C VAL A 100 -5.02 6.05 -1.89
N THR A 101 -4.31 6.74 -0.99
CA THR A 101 -4.68 6.84 0.43
C THR A 101 -5.35 8.18 0.74
N LYS A 102 -5.00 9.24 0.02
CA LYS A 102 -5.59 10.57 0.18
C LYS A 102 -5.63 11.28 -1.16
N ASN A 103 -6.77 11.86 -1.50
CA ASN A 103 -6.96 12.59 -2.75
C ASN A 103 -7.87 13.79 -2.49
N THR A 104 -7.26 14.94 -2.31
CA THR A 104 -7.94 16.22 -2.09
C THR A 104 -7.36 17.28 -3.02
N GLU A 105 -7.95 18.47 -2.98
CA GLU A 105 -7.47 19.62 -3.75
C GLU A 105 -6.06 20.09 -3.39
N VAL A 106 -5.57 19.73 -2.18
CA VAL A 106 -4.30 20.17 -1.62
C VAL A 106 -3.34 19.03 -1.32
N GLU A 107 -3.82 17.80 -1.22
CA GLU A 107 -3.01 16.65 -0.82
C GLU A 107 -3.33 15.44 -1.70
N PHE A 108 -2.29 14.82 -2.25
CA PHE A 108 -2.42 13.60 -3.03
C PHE A 108 -1.38 12.58 -2.59
N PHE A 109 -1.83 11.56 -1.86
CA PHE A 109 -0.98 10.54 -1.27
C PHE A 109 -1.34 9.19 -1.85
N PHE A 110 -0.31 8.46 -2.25
CA PHE A 110 -0.46 7.11 -2.73
C PHE A 110 0.73 6.26 -2.33
N ARG A 111 0.47 4.97 -2.15
CA ARG A 111 1.46 4.00 -1.70
C ARG A 111 1.46 2.80 -2.59
N ARG A 112 2.52 1.99 -2.48
CA ARG A 112 2.52 0.66 -3.08
C ARG A 112 1.40 -0.21 -2.47
N PRO A 113 0.71 -1.05 -3.25
CA PRO A 113 -0.35 -1.91 -2.73
C PRO A 113 0.18 -3.06 -1.88
N TYR A 114 1.29 -3.70 -2.30
CA TYR A 114 1.85 -4.86 -1.59
C TYR A 114 3.22 -4.54 -1.01
N HIS A 115 3.52 -4.94 0.22
CA HIS A 115 4.88 -4.89 0.77
C HIS A 115 5.82 -5.80 -0.01
N HIS A 116 7.05 -5.33 -0.31
CA HIS A 116 8.04 -6.12 -1.03
C HIS A 116 9.29 -6.32 -0.18
N HIS A 117 9.49 -7.56 0.24
CA HIS A 117 10.61 -8.00 1.07
C HIS A 117 11.95 -8.10 0.31
N GLY A 118 11.96 -8.03 -1.03
CA GLY A 118 13.08 -8.51 -1.86
C GLY A 118 13.96 -7.46 -2.54
N GLY A 119 14.12 -6.25 -2.01
CA GLY A 119 14.85 -5.18 -2.69
C GLY A 119 16.04 -4.62 -1.91
N SER A 120 17.26 -5.17 -2.10
CA SER A 120 18.48 -4.59 -1.53
C SER A 120 18.83 -3.22 -2.13
N THR A 121 18.40 -2.96 -3.37
CA THR A 121 18.60 -1.69 -4.08
C THR A 121 17.70 -0.58 -3.53
N GLU A 122 18.27 0.58 -3.24
CA GLU A 122 17.61 1.76 -2.66
C GLU A 122 16.36 2.22 -3.45
N GLY A 123 16.38 2.10 -4.78
CA GLY A 123 15.23 2.38 -5.63
C GLY A 123 14.03 1.46 -5.42
N LYS A 124 14.23 0.22 -4.94
CA LYS A 124 13.14 -0.75 -4.68
C LYS A 124 12.50 -0.58 -3.30
N LYS A 125 13.07 0.29 -2.46
CA LYS A 125 12.59 0.55 -1.10
C LYS A 125 11.50 1.62 -1.04
N VAL A 126 11.04 2.15 -2.16
CA VAL A 126 9.89 3.09 -2.22
C VAL A 126 8.67 2.44 -1.58
N GLY A 127 8.05 3.17 -0.65
CA GLY A 127 6.83 2.78 0.07
C GLY A 127 5.65 3.65 -0.32
N SER A 128 5.80 4.96 -0.22
CA SER A 128 4.72 5.92 -0.52
C SER A 128 5.26 7.21 -1.11
N VAL A 129 4.35 7.95 -1.73
CA VAL A 129 4.52 9.31 -2.19
C VAL A 129 3.44 10.17 -1.55
N GLU A 130 3.86 11.35 -1.13
CA GLU A 130 2.97 12.38 -0.62
C GLU A 130 3.21 13.65 -1.43
N ILE A 131 2.16 14.19 -2.04
CA ILE A 131 2.19 15.47 -2.75
C ILE A 131 1.35 16.47 -1.97
N TYR A 132 1.93 17.61 -1.62
CA TYR A 132 1.27 18.69 -0.91
C TYR A 132 1.28 19.95 -1.76
N LYS A 133 0.15 20.64 -1.87
CA LYS A 133 0.10 22.02 -2.34
C LYS A 133 0.61 22.93 -1.22
N ILE A 134 1.59 23.77 -1.53
CA ILE A 134 2.24 24.68 -0.57
C ILE A 134 2.03 26.16 -0.90
N GLU A 135 1.55 26.47 -2.11
CA GLU A 135 1.21 27.81 -2.58
C GLU A 135 0.08 27.70 -3.61
#